data_AF-A0AAV8V976-F1
#
_entry.id   AF-A0AAV8V976-F1
#
_cell.length_a   1.000
_cell.length_b   1.000
_cell.length_c   1.000
_cell.angle_alpha   90.00
_cell.angle_beta   90.00
_cell.angle_gamma   90.00
#
_symmetry.space_group_name_H-M   'P 1'
#
loop_
_entity.id
_entity.type
_entity.pdbx_description
1 polymer ?
#
loop_
_entity_poly.entity_id
_entity_poly.type
_entity_poly.pdbx_seq_one_letter_code
_entity_poly.pdbx_strand_id
1 'polypeptide(L)'
;YNKKTCTQSEKVDMLLIFGKCHKNSRNAAELYVQRYSNGQHPVHQYFPYLENRFRQDGNRNAEETKIAQELQITHDSATKIRKKHGYQAFIRFYQHLYADDGDRRVMFCDWLLQNHRGDPNFINFILFSEESRFTNN
;
A
#
# COMPACT_ATOMS: atom_id res chain seq x y z
N TYR A 1 12.01 19.94 -16.49
CA TYR A 1 12.94 19.06 -15.76
C TYR A 1 12.67 17.61 -16.14
N ASN A 2 13.57 17.00 -16.91
CA ASN A 2 13.44 15.66 -17.45
C ASN A 2 13.91 14.64 -16.37
N LYS A 3 13.00 13.86 -15.77
CA LYS A 3 13.37 12.82 -14.78
C LYS A 3 14.07 11.69 -15.53
N LYS A 4 15.41 11.71 -15.56
CA LYS A 4 16.19 10.57 -16.05
C LYS A 4 15.88 9.37 -15.14
N THR A 5 15.27 8.34 -15.69
CA THR A 5 14.83 7.15 -14.94
C THR A 5 16.05 6.30 -14.61
N CYS A 6 16.34 6.15 -13.31
CA CYS A 6 17.30 5.18 -12.79
C CYS A 6 16.92 3.77 -13.30
N THR A 7 17.88 3.07 -13.91
CA THR A 7 17.70 1.73 -14.48
C THR A 7 17.43 0.70 -13.39
N GLN A 8 16.94 -0.49 -13.77
CA GLN A 8 16.71 -1.55 -12.78
C GLN A 8 18.02 -2.04 -12.14
N SER A 9 19.12 -2.08 -12.89
CA SER A 9 20.45 -2.45 -12.37
C SER A 9 20.92 -1.46 -11.29
N GLU A 10 20.82 -0.16 -11.58
CA GLU A 10 21.22 0.89 -10.63
C GLU A 10 20.39 0.82 -9.33
N LYS A 11 19.09 0.51 -9.41
CA LYS A 11 18.26 0.32 -8.20
C LYS A 11 18.70 -0.89 -7.36
N VAL A 12 19.15 -1.97 -8.00
CA VAL A 12 19.67 -3.14 -7.29
C VAL A 12 20.97 -2.78 -6.57
N ASP A 13 21.89 -2.10 -7.26
CA ASP A 13 23.15 -1.63 -6.66
C ASP A 13 22.91 -0.68 -5.48
N MET A 14 21.94 0.22 -5.60
CA MET A 14 21.49 1.09 -4.51
C MET A 14 21.02 0.28 -3.29
N LEU A 15 20.18 -0.74 -3.49
CA LEU A 15 19.68 -1.58 -2.40
C LEU A 15 20.80 -2.41 -1.74
N LEU A 16 21.75 -2.91 -2.52
CA LEU A 16 22.91 -3.65 -1.98
C LEU A 16 23.78 -2.77 -1.08
N ILE A 17 24.04 -1.53 -1.50
CA ILE A 17 24.76 -0.56 -0.67
C ILE A 17 23.95 -0.17 0.57
N PHE A 18 22.64 0.03 0.42
CA PHE A 18 21.76 0.33 1.55
C PHE A 18 21.76 -0.78 2.60
N GLY A 19 21.77 -2.04 2.16
CA GLY A 19 21.94 -3.21 3.04
C GLY A 19 23.30 -3.22 3.73
N LYS A 20 24.39 -2.96 3.00
CA LYS A 20 25.75 -2.87 3.55
C LYS A 20 25.93 -1.75 4.58
N CYS A 21 25.22 -0.65 4.41
CA CYS A 21 25.20 0.46 5.36
C CYS A 21 24.22 0.22 6.52
N HIS A 22 23.77 -1.03 6.75
CA HIS A 22 22.81 -1.39 7.80
C HIS A 22 21.54 -0.54 7.77
N LYS A 23 21.04 -0.25 6.56
CA LYS A 23 19.88 0.61 6.30
C LYS A 23 20.05 2.08 6.75
N ASN A 24 21.27 2.55 6.93
CA ASN A 24 21.54 3.98 7.06
C ASN A 24 21.54 4.63 5.67
N SER A 25 20.48 5.37 5.36
CA SER A 25 20.27 5.96 4.04
C SER A 25 21.29 7.05 3.67
N ARG A 26 21.83 7.77 4.66
CA ARG A 26 22.80 8.84 4.43
C ARG A 26 24.15 8.24 4.04
N ASN A 27 24.63 7.29 4.84
CA ASN A 27 25.86 6.55 4.54
C ASN A 27 25.74 5.78 3.23
N ALA A 28 24.56 5.23 2.93
CA ALA A 28 24.30 4.54 1.66
C ALA A 28 24.39 5.47 0.45
N ALA A 29 23.85 6.69 0.56
CA ALA A 29 23.93 7.68 -0.51
C ALA A 29 25.39 8.11 -0.75
N GLU A 30 26.14 8.40 0.31
CA GLU A 30 27.56 8.75 0.24
C GLU A 30 28.40 7.62 -0.37
N LEU A 31 28.22 6.39 0.12
CA LEU A 31 28.96 5.22 -0.38
C LEU A 31 28.59 4.88 -1.83
N TYR A 32 27.34 5.12 -2.23
CA TYR A 32 26.90 4.95 -3.62
C TYR A 32 27.59 5.95 -4.54
N VAL A 33 27.67 7.23 -4.14
CA VAL A 33 28.37 8.27 -4.90
C VAL A 33 29.87 7.97 -5.00
N GLN A 34 30.48 7.51 -3.91
CA GLN A 34 31.89 7.14 -3.89
C GLN A 34 32.20 5.98 -4.84
N ARG A 35 31.27 5.04 -5.00
CA ARG A 35 31.48 3.78 -5.74
C ARG A 35 31.03 3.86 -7.20
N TYR A 36 30.04 4.68 -7.50
CA TYR A 36 29.43 4.80 -8.83
C TYR A 36 29.32 6.29 -9.19
N SER A 37 30.39 6.83 -9.75
CA SER A 37 30.55 8.25 -10.14
C SER A 37 29.74 8.63 -11.39
N ASN A 38 28.48 8.19 -11.51
CA ASN A 38 27.62 8.44 -12.68
C ASN A 38 26.62 9.60 -12.49
N GLY A 39 27.10 10.68 -11.87
CA GLY A 39 26.59 12.04 -12.09
C GLY A 39 25.24 12.42 -11.46
N GLN A 40 24.55 11.52 -10.75
CA GLN A 40 23.34 11.88 -9.99
C GLN A 40 23.41 11.29 -8.57
N HIS A 41 23.34 12.15 -7.57
CA HIS A 41 23.27 11.76 -6.17
C HIS A 41 21.84 11.28 -5.87
N PRO A 42 21.59 9.99 -5.60
CA PRO A 42 20.28 9.57 -5.13
C PRO A 42 20.01 10.26 -3.80
N VAL A 43 18.88 10.98 -3.70
CA VAL A 43 18.47 11.57 -2.41
C VAL A 43 18.34 10.42 -1.42
N HIS A 44 18.89 10.57 -0.20
CA HIS A 44 18.92 9.48 0.78
C HIS A 44 17.55 8.82 1.01
N GLN A 45 16.46 9.58 0.94
CA GLN A 45 15.08 9.09 1.05
C GLN A 45 14.67 8.11 -0.06
N TYR A 46 15.39 8.08 -1.17
CA TYR A 46 15.11 7.19 -2.30
C TYR A 46 15.42 5.72 -1.97
N PHE A 47 16.42 5.44 -1.14
CA PHE A 47 16.78 4.08 -0.73
C PHE A 47 15.65 3.35 0.05
N PRO A 48 15.10 3.92 1.14
CA PRO A 48 13.98 3.30 1.84
C PRO A 48 12.70 3.28 0.99
N TYR A 49 12.49 4.29 0.15
CA TYR A 49 11.39 4.27 -0.84
C TYR A 49 11.51 3.08 -1.80
N LEU A 50 12.71 2.84 -2.35
CA LEU A 50 12.98 1.69 -3.21
C LEU A 50 12.73 0.38 -2.46
N GLU A 51 13.27 0.20 -1.25
CA GLU A 51 13.07 -1.02 -0.47
C GLU A 51 11.57 -1.30 -0.23
N ASN A 52 10.81 -0.29 0.20
CA ASN A 52 9.38 -0.41 0.44
C ASN A 52 8.62 -0.76 -0.83
N ARG A 53 8.97 -0.13 -1.95
CA ARG A 53 8.36 -0.43 -3.24
C ARG A 53 8.61 -1.88 -3.66
N PHE A 54 9.84 -2.39 -3.53
CA PHE A 54 10.15 -3.79 -3.85
C PHE A 54 9.42 -4.77 -2.94
N ARG A 55 9.30 -4.46 -1.64
CA ARG A 55 8.53 -5.29 -0.68
C ARG A 55 7.04 -5.34 -1.02
N GLN A 56 6.47 -4.23 -1.48
CA GLN A 56 5.05 -4.16 -1.88
C GLN A 56 4.80 -4.81 -3.25
N ASP A 57 5.67 -4.57 -4.23
CA ASP A 57 5.57 -5.17 -5.57
C ASP A 57 5.77 -6.69 -5.53
N GLY A 58 6.63 -7.20 -4.64
CA GLY A 58 6.78 -8.64 -4.39
C GLY A 58 5.49 -9.33 -3.94
N ASN A 59 4.58 -8.60 -3.30
CA ASN A 59 3.27 -9.13 -2.89
C ASN A 59 2.24 -9.09 -4.03
N ARG A 60 2.25 -8.03 -4.86
CA ARG A 60 1.34 -7.89 -6.01
C ARG A 60 1.62 -8.91 -7.11
N ASN A 61 2.90 -9.11 -7.42
CA ASN A 61 3.28 -10.07 -8.45
C ASN A 61 3.05 -11.51 -7.99
N ALA A 62 3.15 -11.81 -6.68
CA ALA A 62 2.91 -13.14 -6.16
C ALA A 62 1.45 -13.60 -6.33
N GLU A 63 0.48 -12.73 -6.03
CA GLU A 63 -0.95 -13.02 -6.22
C GLU A 63 -1.32 -13.12 -7.72
N GLU A 64 -0.79 -12.22 -8.56
CA GLU A 64 -0.99 -12.27 -10.02
C GLU A 64 -0.33 -13.52 -10.65
N THR A 65 0.84 -13.93 -10.16
CA THR A 65 1.54 -15.15 -10.59
C THR A 65 0.79 -16.41 -10.16
N LYS A 66 0.19 -16.42 -8.95
CA LYS A 66 -0.61 -17.55 -8.47
C LYS A 66 -1.86 -17.76 -9.34
N ILE A 67 -2.58 -16.68 -9.66
CA ILE A 67 -3.73 -16.73 -10.58
C ILE A 67 -3.30 -17.17 -11.99
N ALA A 68 -2.16 -16.67 -12.47
CA ALA A 68 -1.61 -17.07 -13.77
C ALA A 68 -1.22 -18.56 -13.81
N GLN A 69 -0.62 -19.09 -12.72
CA GLN A 69 -0.31 -20.50 -12.55
C GLN A 69 -1.56 -21.38 -12.50
N GLU A 70 -2.57 -20.99 -11.71
CA GLU A 70 -3.86 -21.71 -11.60
C GLU A 70 -4.60 -21.75 -12.94
N LEU A 71 -4.53 -20.67 -13.72
CA LEU A 71 -5.16 -20.57 -15.04
C LEU A 71 -4.27 -21.06 -16.19
N GLN A 72 -3.05 -21.53 -15.92
CA GLN A 72 -2.04 -21.94 -16.91
C GLN A 72 -1.77 -20.89 -18.01
N ILE A 73 -1.89 -19.61 -17.65
CA ILE A 73 -1.62 -18.49 -18.56
C ILE A 73 -0.32 -17.80 -18.19
N THR A 74 0.30 -17.12 -19.15
CA THR A 74 1.47 -16.29 -18.83
C THR A 74 1.05 -15.06 -18.03
N HIS A 75 1.94 -14.58 -17.15
CA HIS A 75 1.74 -13.36 -16.36
C HIS A 75 1.31 -12.15 -17.22
N ASP A 76 1.93 -11.98 -18.39
CA ASP A 76 1.61 -10.91 -19.33
C ASP A 76 0.19 -11.02 -19.89
N SER A 77 -0.28 -12.26 -20.11
CA SER A 77 -1.65 -12.52 -20.56
C SER A 77 -2.64 -12.20 -19.45
N ALA A 78 -2.36 -12.61 -18.21
CA ALA A 78 -3.18 -12.27 -17.03
C ALA A 78 -3.28 -10.74 -16.83
N THR A 79 -2.16 -10.03 -16.97
CA THR A 79 -2.11 -8.56 -16.86
C THR A 79 -2.91 -7.87 -17.96
N LYS A 80 -2.81 -8.37 -19.21
CA LYS A 80 -3.60 -7.84 -20.35
C LYS A 80 -5.09 -8.07 -20.14
N ILE A 81 -5.49 -9.26 -19.71
CA ILE A 81 -6.88 -9.60 -19.40
C ILE A 81 -7.42 -8.68 -18.30
N ARG A 82 -6.68 -8.53 -17.19
CA ARG A 82 -7.04 -7.62 -16.10
C ARG A 82 -7.32 -6.20 -16.59
N LYS A 83 -6.40 -5.63 -17.37
CA LYS A 83 -6.53 -4.26 -17.92
C LYS A 83 -7.67 -4.13 -18.92
N LYS A 84 -7.81 -5.11 -19.83
CA LYS A 84 -8.85 -5.12 -20.88
C LYS A 84 -10.26 -5.17 -20.29
N HIS A 85 -10.43 -5.91 -19.20
CA HIS A 85 -11.74 -6.13 -18.57
C HIS A 85 -11.96 -5.26 -17.33
N GLY A 86 -11.02 -4.36 -17.00
CA GLY A 86 -11.15 -3.45 -15.86
C GLY A 86 -11.19 -4.14 -14.50
N TYR A 87 -10.66 -5.37 -14.39
CA TYR A 87 -10.64 -6.08 -13.12
C TYR A 87 -9.71 -5.37 -12.14
N GLN A 88 -10.28 -4.85 -11.07
CA GLN A 88 -9.52 -4.21 -10.00
C GLN A 88 -8.92 -5.30 -9.09
N ALA A 89 -7.68 -5.09 -8.63
CA ALA A 89 -7.06 -6.00 -7.67
C ALA A 89 -7.97 -6.16 -6.45
N PHE A 90 -8.08 -7.39 -5.94
CA PHE A 90 -8.95 -7.73 -4.83
C PHE A 90 -8.67 -6.79 -3.65
N ILE A 91 -9.66 -6.00 -3.27
CA ILE A 91 -9.56 -5.12 -2.10
C ILE A 91 -9.57 -6.04 -0.89
N ARG A 92 -8.41 -6.22 -0.24
CA ARG A 92 -8.37 -6.87 1.08
C ARG A 92 -9.13 -5.97 2.05
N PHE A 93 -10.27 -6.45 2.55
CA PHE A 93 -10.94 -5.85 3.70
C PHE A 93 -9.99 -5.91 4.89
N TYR A 94 -9.56 -4.75 5.40
CA TYR A 94 -8.67 -4.66 6.56
C TYR A 94 -9.40 -4.96 7.88
N GLN A 95 -10.73 -5.03 7.84
CA GLN A 95 -11.62 -5.33 8.95
C GLN A 95 -12.40 -6.61 8.56
N HIS A 96 -12.20 -7.71 9.28
CA HIS A 96 -13.01 -8.91 9.08
C HIS A 96 -14.41 -8.65 9.63
N LEU A 97 -15.43 -8.85 8.80
CA LEU A 97 -16.83 -8.86 9.25
C LEU A 97 -17.05 -10.19 9.99
N TYR A 98 -17.33 -10.12 11.28
CA TYR A 98 -17.63 -11.30 12.08
C TYR A 98 -19.06 -11.77 11.81
N ALA A 99 -19.34 -13.07 11.98
CA ALA A 99 -20.65 -13.64 11.70
C ALA A 99 -21.79 -12.98 12.51
N ASP A 100 -21.47 -12.43 13.68
CA ASP A 100 -22.38 -11.73 14.59
C ASP A 100 -22.49 -10.22 14.34
N ASP A 101 -21.70 -9.65 13.43
CA ASP A 101 -21.78 -8.22 13.11
C ASP A 101 -23.14 -7.86 12.49
N GLY A 102 -23.80 -8.80 11.81
CA GLY A 102 -25.16 -8.61 11.30
C GLY A 102 -26.14 -8.32 12.43
N ASP A 103 -26.15 -9.19 13.45
CA ASP A 103 -27.02 -9.04 14.62
C ASP A 103 -26.69 -7.78 15.41
N ARG A 104 -25.40 -7.48 15.60
CA ARG A 104 -24.95 -6.25 16.28
C ARG A 104 -25.40 -4.98 15.57
N ARG A 105 -25.37 -4.97 14.22
CA ARG A 105 -25.87 -3.83 13.42
C ARG A 105 -27.38 -3.67 13.57
N VAL A 106 -28.14 -4.76 13.55
CA VAL A 106 -29.60 -4.72 13.76
C VAL A 106 -29.94 -4.20 15.16
N MET A 107 -29.26 -4.69 16.19
CA MET A 107 -29.44 -4.23 17.57
C MET A 107 -29.12 -2.74 17.72
N PHE A 108 -28.04 -2.26 17.11
CA PHE A 108 -27.69 -0.84 17.12
C PHE A 108 -28.75 0.02 16.43
N CYS A 109 -29.24 -0.41 15.26
CA CYS A 109 -30.31 0.29 14.54
C CYS A 109 -31.59 0.36 15.38
N ASP A 110 -31.99 -0.72 16.03
CA ASP A 110 -33.19 -0.76 16.86
C ASP A 110 -33.04 0.17 18.09
N TRP A 111 -31.89 0.10 18.76
CA TRP A 111 -31.56 1.03 19.86
C TRP A 111 -31.62 2.50 19.39
N LEU A 112 -31.02 2.82 18.25
CA LEU A 112 -30.99 4.18 17.71
C LEU A 112 -32.41 4.68 17.41
N LEU A 113 -33.24 3.83 16.80
CA LEU A 113 -34.63 4.15 16.49
C LEU A 113 -35.47 4.38 17.74
N GLN A 114 -35.28 3.57 18.78
CA GLN A 114 -35.99 3.75 20.05
C GLN A 114 -35.65 5.09 20.72
N ASN A 115 -34.36 5.45 20.74
CA ASN A 115 -33.93 6.74 21.30
C ASN A 115 -34.43 7.92 20.46
N HIS A 116 -34.42 7.81 19.12
CA HIS A 116 -34.94 8.86 18.25
C HIS A 116 -36.47 9.04 18.35
N ARG A 117 -37.22 7.96 18.62
CA ARG A 117 -38.66 8.05 18.92
C ARG A 117 -38.94 8.75 20.24
N GLY A 118 -38.08 8.57 21.24
CA GLY A 118 -38.18 9.23 22.54
C GLY A 118 -37.78 10.71 22.51
N ASP A 119 -36.77 11.05 21.71
CA ASP A 119 -36.33 12.42 21.45
C ASP A 119 -35.97 12.60 19.96
N PRO A 120 -36.78 13.34 19.19
CA PRO A 120 -36.48 13.62 17.78
C PRO A 120 -35.13 14.30 17.55
N ASN A 121 -34.58 15.00 18.55
CA ASN A 121 -33.28 15.66 18.47
C ASN A 121 -32.11 14.77 18.89
N PHE A 122 -32.36 13.53 19.30
CA PHE A 122 -31.35 12.60 19.85
C PHE A 122 -30.10 12.46 18.96
N ILE A 123 -30.30 12.41 17.64
CA ILE A 123 -29.21 12.24 16.66
C ILE A 123 -28.18 13.37 16.77
N ASN A 124 -28.58 14.58 17.17
CA ASN A 124 -27.68 15.73 17.32
C ASN A 124 -26.67 15.55 18.47
N PHE A 125 -26.90 14.61 19.38
CA PHE A 125 -25.98 14.27 20.47
C PHE A 125 -25.00 13.14 20.11
N ILE A 126 -25.15 12.53 18.93
CA ILE A 126 -24.25 11.47 18.46
C ILE A 126 -23.13 12.09 17.63
N LEU A 127 -21.90 12.00 18.13
CA LEU A 127 -20.71 12.33 17.36
C LEU A 127 -20.11 11.05 16.78
N PHE A 128 -20.06 10.96 15.45
CA PHE A 128 -19.29 9.92 14.78
C PHE A 128 -17.84 10.37 14.63
N SER A 129 -16.91 9.69 15.29
CA SER A 129 -15.50 9.87 14.99
C SER A 129 -15.17 9.09 13.71
N GLU A 130 -15.06 9.77 12.57
CA GLU A 130 -14.30 9.19 11.46
C GLU A 130 -12.84 9.02 11.91
N GLU A 131 -12.27 7.86 11.60
CA GLU A 131 -10.89 7.48 11.93
C GLU A 131 -9.92 8.67 11.82
N SER A 132 -9.28 9.01 12.93
CA SER A 132 -8.40 10.17 13.02
C SER A 132 -7.19 10.02 12.10
N ARG A 133 -7.18 10.70 10.95
CA ARG A 133 -5.97 10.89 10.16
C ARG A 133 -5.22 12.13 10.66
N PHE A 134 -4.45 11.99 11.73
CA PHE A 134 -3.47 13.00 12.11
C PHE A 134 -2.27 12.91 11.17
N THR A 135 -2.05 13.95 10.36
CA THR A 135 -0.75 14.22 9.75
C THR A 135 -0.23 15.55 10.28
N ASN A 136 0.91 15.53 10.97
CA ASN A 136 1.62 16.75 11.37
C ASN A 136 2.04 17.54 10.12
N ASN A 137 1.72 18.83 10.09
CA ASN A 137 2.40 19.82 9.25
C ASN A 137 3.65 20.34 9.94
#